data_AF-A0A6F8YPR2-F1
#
_entry.id   AF-A0A6F8YPR2-F1
#
_cell.length_a   1.000
_cell.length_b   1.000
_cell.length_c   1.000
_cell.angle_alpha   90.00
_cell.angle_beta   90.00
_cell.angle_gamma   90.00
#
_symmetry.space_group_name_H-M   'P 1'
#
loop_
_entity.id
_entity.type
_entity.pdbx_description
1 polymer ?
#
loop_
_entity_poly.entity_id
_entity_poly.type
_entity_poly.pdbx_seq_one_letter_code
_entity_poly.pdbx_strand_id
1 'polypeptide(L)'
;MIQSLNTGGGGSGLAQATQQIIAAVESSKQEILNHIDTIATADVEACTEAAVTKIAQIDSSIAMVGFAKYGLSTAALLDGLIAGYQSVVTKLAPTCGDSTIREYDSMGRPVTVEITNTCVAYNGDRASQTELYCLGRLRGPAIDRAQVSKEATRDTSRWVAQNALPGLQSARAGR
;
A
#
# COMPACT_ATOMS: atom_id res chain seq x y z
N MET A 1 6.61 -14.81 67.70
CA MET A 1 5.27 -14.40 67.24
C MET A 1 5.50 -13.34 66.16
N ILE A 2 5.12 -13.69 64.92
CA ILE A 2 4.96 -12.86 63.70
C ILE A 2 6.18 -12.04 63.21
N GLN A 3 6.79 -12.50 62.12
CA GLN A 3 7.44 -11.63 61.14
C GLN A 3 6.70 -11.74 59.79
N SER A 4 6.32 -10.57 59.28
CA SER A 4 5.53 -10.31 58.08
C SER A 4 6.12 -10.88 56.80
N LEU A 5 5.23 -11.39 55.95
CA LEU A 5 5.43 -11.54 54.51
C LEU A 5 5.46 -10.15 53.86
N ASN A 6 6.57 -9.77 53.23
CA ASN A 6 6.65 -8.56 52.40
C ASN A 6 6.72 -8.95 50.92
N THR A 7 5.57 -8.86 50.27
CA THR A 7 5.32 -8.97 48.83
C THR A 7 5.79 -7.70 48.13
N GLY A 8 6.49 -7.80 46.99
CA GLY A 8 6.84 -6.61 46.20
C GLY A 8 7.72 -6.87 44.98
N GLY A 9 7.21 -7.58 43.97
CA GLY A 9 7.86 -7.72 42.66
C GLY A 9 6.83 -7.57 41.54
N GLY A 10 7.01 -6.61 40.63
CA GLY A 10 6.06 -6.44 39.52
C GLY A 10 6.25 -5.24 38.56
N GLY A 11 7.41 -4.57 38.52
CA GLY A 11 7.59 -3.35 37.70
C GLY A 11 8.52 -3.47 36.47
N SER A 12 9.48 -4.40 36.47
CA SER A 12 10.54 -4.47 35.45
C SER A 12 10.20 -5.30 34.20
N GLY A 13 9.32 -6.30 34.32
CA GLY A 13 8.98 -7.20 33.21
C GLY A 13 8.09 -6.57 32.14
N LEU A 14 7.29 -5.58 32.49
CA LEU A 14 6.30 -4.98 31.58
C LEU A 14 6.94 -4.01 30.58
N ALA A 15 7.91 -3.21 31.04
CA ALA A 15 8.71 -2.34 30.19
C ALA A 15 9.62 -3.15 29.25
N GLN A 16 10.24 -4.22 29.77
CA GLN A 16 11.06 -5.13 28.98
C GLN A 16 10.24 -5.91 27.94
N ALA A 17 9.04 -6.37 28.29
CA ALA A 17 8.11 -7.00 27.35
C ALA A 17 7.60 -6.01 26.28
N THR A 18 7.42 -4.74 26.64
CA THR A 18 7.03 -3.68 25.69
C THR A 18 8.13 -3.45 24.65
N GLN A 19 9.39 -3.33 25.08
CA GLN A 19 10.52 -3.18 24.18
C GLN A 19 10.72 -4.40 23.27
N GLN A 20 10.53 -5.62 23.80
CA GLN A 20 10.64 -6.84 22.99
C GLN A 20 9.60 -6.90 21.86
N ILE A 21 8.40 -6.36 22.08
CA ILE A 21 7.34 -6.41 21.08
C ILE A 21 7.44 -5.24 20.09
N ILE A 22 7.90 -4.06 20.51
CA ILE A 22 8.28 -3.00 19.57
C ILE A 22 9.40 -3.52 18.65
N ALA A 23 10.39 -4.20 19.22
CA ALA A 23 11.44 -4.86 18.45
C ALA A 23 10.86 -5.96 17.54
N ALA A 24 9.88 -6.74 17.99
CA ALA A 24 9.24 -7.77 17.17
C ALA A 24 8.37 -7.19 16.04
N VAL A 25 7.67 -6.08 16.27
CA VAL A 25 6.86 -5.39 15.24
C VAL A 25 7.76 -4.70 14.22
N GLU A 26 8.82 -4.02 14.65
CA GLU A 26 9.81 -3.44 13.73
C GLU A 26 10.59 -4.54 12.99
N SER A 27 10.89 -5.67 13.65
CA SER A 27 11.46 -6.85 13.00
C SER A 27 10.50 -7.46 11.98
N SER A 28 9.20 -7.58 12.31
CA SER A 28 8.19 -8.10 11.39
C SER A 28 7.98 -7.18 10.20
N LYS A 29 8.00 -5.86 10.44
CA LYS A 29 7.99 -4.84 9.38
C LYS A 29 9.23 -4.97 8.49
N GLN A 30 10.41 -5.16 9.06
CA GLN A 30 11.63 -5.35 8.29
C GLN A 30 11.63 -6.67 7.52
N GLU A 31 11.12 -7.76 8.11
CA GLU A 31 10.92 -9.05 7.43
C GLU A 31 9.92 -8.94 6.29
N ILE A 32 8.80 -8.23 6.48
CA ILE A 32 7.81 -7.98 5.42
C ILE A 32 8.44 -7.15 4.29
N LEU A 33 9.21 -6.10 4.62
CA LEU A 33 9.92 -5.29 3.62
C LEU A 33 10.99 -6.11 2.88
N ASN A 34 11.76 -6.92 3.59
CA ASN A 34 12.76 -7.80 2.98
C ASN A 34 12.11 -8.91 2.11
N HIS A 35 10.95 -9.41 2.53
CA HIS A 35 10.14 -10.34 1.74
C HIS A 35 9.55 -9.68 0.49
N ILE A 36 9.14 -8.41 0.57
CA ILE A 36 8.72 -7.62 -0.61
C ILE A 36 9.89 -7.51 -1.60
N ASP A 37 11.11 -7.23 -1.13
CA ASP A 37 12.30 -7.16 -1.98
C ASP A 37 12.68 -8.51 -2.64
N THR A 38 12.41 -9.63 -1.96
CA THR A 38 12.65 -10.98 -2.53
C THR A 38 11.52 -11.46 -3.44
N ILE A 39 10.27 -11.02 -3.22
CA ILE A 39 9.14 -11.30 -4.11
C ILE A 39 9.28 -10.52 -5.44
N ALA A 40 10.02 -9.41 -5.45
CA ALA A 40 10.30 -8.65 -6.67
C ALA A 40 11.16 -9.39 -7.71
N THR A 41 11.64 -10.61 -7.43
CA THR A 41 12.55 -11.37 -8.33
C THR A 41 12.11 -12.79 -8.73
N ALA A 42 10.90 -13.27 -8.42
CA ALA A 42 10.47 -14.61 -8.82
C ALA A 42 8.98 -14.70 -9.18
N ASP A 43 8.67 -15.33 -10.31
CA ASP A 43 7.32 -15.52 -10.90
C ASP A 43 6.19 -15.80 -9.87
N VAL A 44 5.10 -15.03 -9.97
CA VAL A 44 4.15 -14.73 -8.87
C VAL A 44 2.74 -15.30 -9.11
N GLU A 45 2.59 -16.54 -9.60
CA GLU A 45 1.22 -17.08 -9.84
C GLU A 45 0.75 -18.12 -8.80
N ALA A 46 1.65 -18.89 -8.17
CA ALA A 46 1.25 -19.90 -7.18
C ALA A 46 1.51 -19.50 -5.71
N CYS A 47 2.49 -18.62 -5.45
CA CYS A 47 2.85 -18.22 -4.07
C CYS A 47 1.95 -17.12 -3.49
N THR A 48 1.18 -16.43 -4.34
CA THR A 48 0.44 -15.22 -3.98
C THR A 48 -0.80 -15.55 -3.15
N GLU A 49 -1.53 -16.61 -3.48
CA GLU A 49 -2.69 -17.04 -2.67
C GLU A 49 -2.26 -17.50 -1.27
N ALA A 50 -1.14 -18.24 -1.18
CA ALA A 50 -0.58 -18.68 0.09
C ALA A 50 -0.04 -17.49 0.92
N ALA A 51 0.58 -16.50 0.27
CA ALA A 51 1.06 -15.28 0.92
C ALA A 51 -0.10 -14.41 1.42
N VAL A 52 -1.15 -14.21 0.60
CA VAL A 52 -2.35 -13.45 0.99
C VAL A 52 -3.10 -14.14 2.13
N THR A 53 -3.23 -15.47 2.09
CA THR A 53 -3.84 -16.24 3.19
C THR A 53 -3.03 -16.13 4.48
N LYS A 54 -1.69 -16.16 4.39
CA LYS A 54 -0.80 -15.94 5.53
C LYS A 54 -0.94 -14.51 6.07
N ILE A 55 -1.06 -13.50 5.22
CA ILE A 55 -1.30 -12.10 5.66
C ILE A 55 -2.64 -11.97 6.39
N ALA A 56 -3.71 -12.59 5.90
CA ALA A 56 -5.00 -12.60 6.59
C ALA A 56 -4.95 -13.31 7.96
N GLN A 57 -4.19 -14.41 8.07
CA GLN A 57 -3.94 -15.08 9.35
C GLN A 57 -3.08 -14.21 10.30
N ILE A 58 -2.13 -13.46 9.75
CA ILE A 58 -1.34 -12.49 10.51
C ILE A 58 -2.23 -11.35 11.04
N ASP A 59 -3.16 -10.81 10.25
CA ASP A 59 -4.08 -9.76 10.70
C ASP A 59 -4.96 -10.21 11.88
N SER A 60 -5.50 -11.43 11.80
CA SER A 60 -6.34 -12.00 12.87
C SER A 60 -5.57 -12.29 14.17
N SER A 61 -4.28 -12.66 14.06
CA SER A 61 -3.42 -12.90 15.23
C SER A 61 -2.87 -11.61 15.84
N ILE A 62 -2.54 -10.60 15.03
CA ILE A 62 -2.15 -9.26 15.52
C ILE A 62 -3.32 -8.59 16.26
N ALA A 63 -4.55 -8.71 15.74
CA ALA A 63 -5.73 -8.15 16.39
C ALA A 63 -5.99 -8.76 17.78
N MET A 64 -5.86 -10.09 17.91
CA MET A 64 -6.01 -10.79 19.20
C MET A 64 -4.88 -10.45 20.17
N VAL A 65 -3.62 -10.42 19.72
CA VAL A 65 -2.48 -10.09 20.59
C VAL A 65 -2.51 -8.62 21.01
N GLY A 66 -2.91 -7.71 20.12
CA GLY A 66 -3.07 -6.28 20.42
C GLY A 66 -4.11 -6.02 21.51
N PHE A 67 -5.27 -6.69 21.41
CA PHE A 67 -6.29 -6.62 22.46
C PHE A 67 -5.83 -7.25 23.77
N ALA A 68 -5.29 -8.47 23.70
CA ALA A 68 -4.97 -9.26 24.89
C ALA A 68 -3.79 -8.72 25.70
N LYS A 69 -2.80 -8.08 25.05
CA LYS A 69 -1.59 -7.61 25.74
C LYS A 69 -1.53 -6.11 26.00
N TYR A 70 -2.15 -5.29 25.16
CA TYR A 70 -1.96 -3.84 25.20
C TYR A 70 -3.22 -3.04 25.52
N GLY A 71 -4.38 -3.70 25.58
CA GLY A 71 -5.65 -2.97 25.58
C GLY A 71 -5.74 -2.00 24.40
N LEU A 72 -5.03 -2.30 23.29
CA LEU A 72 -5.07 -1.49 22.08
C LEU A 72 -6.53 -1.41 21.67
N SER A 73 -7.09 -0.21 21.76
CA SER A 73 -8.41 0.02 21.23
C SER A 73 -8.38 -0.38 19.76
N THR A 74 -9.46 -0.96 19.29
CA THR A 74 -9.65 -1.25 17.86
C THR A 74 -9.32 -0.05 16.97
N ALA A 75 -9.46 1.17 17.49
CA ALA A 75 -9.04 2.42 16.88
C ALA A 75 -7.53 2.49 16.60
N ALA A 76 -6.66 2.23 17.58
CA ALA A 76 -5.21 2.31 17.39
C ALA A 76 -4.66 1.24 16.43
N LEU A 77 -5.25 0.04 16.46
CA LEU A 77 -4.93 -1.01 15.49
C LEU A 77 -5.33 -0.58 14.07
N LEU A 78 -6.53 -0.01 13.93
CA LEU A 78 -7.04 0.44 12.63
C LEU A 78 -6.25 1.63 12.09
N ASP A 79 -5.81 2.55 12.94
CA ASP A 79 -4.92 3.66 12.57
C ASP A 79 -3.57 3.14 12.04
N GLY A 80 -2.98 2.14 12.72
CA GLY A 80 -1.75 1.49 12.27
C GLY A 80 -1.91 0.79 10.92
N LEU A 81 -3.04 0.10 10.71
CA LEU A 81 -3.34 -0.57 9.45
C LEU A 81 -3.54 0.42 8.30
N ILE A 82 -4.30 1.50 8.52
CA ILE A 82 -4.47 2.59 7.55
C ILE A 82 -3.11 3.19 7.18
N ALA A 83 -2.27 3.50 8.16
CA ALA A 83 -0.93 4.06 7.92
C ALA A 83 -0.03 3.09 7.12
N GLY A 84 -0.09 1.79 7.43
CA GLY A 84 0.62 0.75 6.69
C GLY A 84 0.19 0.70 5.22
N TYR A 85 -1.11 0.66 4.97
CA TYR A 85 -1.66 0.64 3.62
C TYR A 85 -1.32 1.92 2.84
N GLN A 86 -1.41 3.10 3.47
CA GLN A 86 -0.97 4.36 2.85
C GLN A 86 0.53 4.34 2.48
N SER A 87 1.37 3.73 3.31
CA SER A 87 2.80 3.56 3.02
C SER A 87 3.02 2.69 1.78
N VAL A 88 2.30 1.56 1.67
CA VAL A 88 2.36 0.68 0.49
C VAL A 88 1.94 1.43 -0.77
N VAL A 89 0.81 2.16 -0.72
CA VAL A 89 0.33 2.96 -1.87
C VAL A 89 1.33 4.00 -2.33
N THR A 90 2.06 4.60 -1.38
CA THR A 90 3.07 5.63 -1.65
C THR A 90 4.34 5.02 -2.22
N LYS A 91 4.86 3.95 -1.59
CA LYS A 91 6.14 3.34 -1.97
C LYS A 91 6.08 2.58 -3.29
N LEU A 92 4.94 1.95 -3.57
CA LEU A 92 4.76 1.14 -4.79
C LEU A 92 4.10 1.93 -5.92
N ALA A 93 4.20 3.27 -5.89
CA ALA A 93 3.70 4.10 -6.97
C ALA A 93 4.42 3.75 -8.29
N PRO A 94 3.68 3.58 -9.41
CA PRO A 94 4.28 3.27 -10.69
C PRO A 94 5.02 4.47 -11.25
N THR A 95 5.99 4.22 -12.10
CA THR A 95 6.66 5.25 -12.89
C THR A 95 5.75 5.63 -14.05
N CYS A 96 5.36 6.89 -14.13
CA CYS A 96 4.49 7.40 -15.19
C CYS A 96 5.22 8.43 -16.05
N GLY A 97 4.93 8.44 -17.35
CA GLY A 97 5.46 9.41 -18.30
C GLY A 97 4.47 9.74 -19.40
N ASP A 98 4.57 10.97 -19.92
CA ASP A 98 3.80 11.44 -21.07
C ASP A 98 4.69 11.42 -22.31
N SER A 99 4.17 10.84 -23.39
CA SER A 99 4.71 11.00 -24.74
C SER A 99 3.79 11.93 -25.52
N THR A 100 4.36 12.81 -26.36
CA THR A 100 3.58 13.72 -27.21
C THR A 100 4.03 13.63 -28.65
N ILE A 101 3.09 13.30 -29.54
CA ILE A 101 3.28 13.29 -30.98
C ILE A 101 2.53 14.48 -31.57
N ARG A 102 3.17 15.22 -32.48
CA ARG A 102 2.59 16.40 -33.13
C ARG A 102 2.69 16.27 -34.64
N GLU A 103 1.56 16.42 -35.32
CA GLU A 103 1.51 16.54 -36.77
C GLU A 103 1.31 18.00 -37.15
N TYR A 104 1.97 18.42 -38.22
CA TYR A 104 1.96 19.81 -38.69
C TYR A 104 1.43 19.90 -40.12
N ASP A 105 0.72 20.99 -40.43
CA ASP A 105 0.35 21.32 -41.81
C ASP A 105 1.56 21.85 -42.61
N SER A 106 1.33 22.10 -43.91
CA SER A 106 2.33 22.69 -44.82
C SER A 106 2.77 24.11 -44.43
N MET A 107 2.08 24.76 -43.48
CA MET A 107 2.45 26.07 -42.92
C MET A 107 3.14 25.94 -41.55
N GLY A 108 3.44 24.72 -41.10
CA GLY A 108 4.13 24.45 -39.83
C GLY A 108 3.24 24.60 -38.59
N ARG A 109 1.92 24.60 -38.74
CA ARG A 109 0.97 24.70 -37.61
C ARG A 109 0.54 23.31 -37.16
N PRO A 110 0.45 23.06 -35.84
CA PRO A 110 0.03 21.76 -35.34
C PRO A 110 -1.44 21.49 -35.70
N VAL A 111 -1.69 20.44 -36.47
CA VAL A 111 -3.04 19.98 -36.84
C VAL A 111 -3.54 18.89 -35.91
N THR A 112 -2.64 18.03 -35.46
CA THR A 112 -2.93 16.93 -34.54
C THR A 112 -1.90 16.95 -33.42
N VAL A 113 -2.35 16.85 -32.16
CA VAL A 113 -1.48 16.59 -31.01
C VAL A 113 -2.03 15.37 -30.31
N GLU A 114 -1.24 14.31 -30.26
CA GLU A 114 -1.56 13.11 -29.50
C GLU A 114 -0.69 13.10 -28.25
N ILE A 115 -1.31 13.00 -27.08
CA ILE A 115 -0.63 12.84 -25.80
C ILE A 115 -0.97 11.45 -25.30
N THR A 116 0.05 10.64 -24.99
CA THR A 116 -0.12 9.31 -24.43
C THR A 116 0.55 9.26 -23.07
N ASN A 117 -0.24 9.08 -22.00
CA ASN A 117 0.26 8.81 -20.67
C ASN A 117 0.44 7.30 -20.50
N THR A 118 1.61 6.87 -20.06
CA THR A 118 1.91 5.47 -19.77
C THR A 118 2.47 5.36 -18.36
N CYS A 119 1.93 4.45 -17.57
CA CYS A 119 2.45 4.09 -16.26
C CYS A 119 2.96 2.64 -16.26
N VAL A 120 4.05 2.41 -15.55
CA VAL A 120 4.70 1.09 -15.40
C VAL A 120 4.92 0.80 -13.92
N ALA A 121 4.39 -0.32 -13.43
CA ALA A 121 4.55 -0.78 -12.07
C ALA A 121 5.87 -1.54 -11.85
N TYR A 122 6.21 -1.83 -10.58
CA TYR A 122 7.46 -2.50 -10.23
C TYR A 122 7.56 -3.95 -10.75
N ASN A 123 6.42 -4.61 -10.94
CA ASN A 123 6.33 -5.95 -11.53
C ASN A 123 6.33 -5.93 -13.08
N GLY A 124 6.49 -4.76 -13.69
CA GLY A 124 6.53 -4.60 -15.14
C GLY A 124 5.16 -4.36 -15.79
N ASP A 125 4.05 -4.45 -15.04
CA ASP A 125 2.71 -4.18 -15.55
C ASP A 125 2.56 -2.75 -16.04
N ARG A 126 1.71 -2.58 -17.05
CA ARG A 126 1.51 -1.30 -17.72
C ARG A 126 0.04 -0.99 -17.93
N ALA A 127 -0.24 0.30 -17.91
CA ALA A 127 -1.47 0.87 -18.45
C ALA A 127 -1.13 2.16 -19.17
N SER A 128 -1.92 2.49 -20.18
CA SER A 128 -1.77 3.72 -20.94
C SER A 128 -3.12 4.25 -21.39
N GLN A 129 -3.19 5.57 -21.53
CA GLN A 129 -4.33 6.26 -22.10
C GLN A 129 -3.84 7.39 -23.00
N THR A 130 -4.59 7.62 -24.07
CA THR A 130 -4.27 8.61 -25.09
C THR A 130 -5.38 9.63 -25.18
N GLU A 131 -5.00 10.90 -25.26
CA GLU A 131 -5.89 11.99 -25.67
C GLU A 131 -5.39 12.63 -26.97
N LEU A 132 -6.35 13.00 -27.81
CA LEU A 132 -6.08 13.53 -29.14
C LEU A 132 -6.64 14.94 -29.26
N TYR A 133 -5.85 15.89 -29.76
CA TYR A 133 -6.30 17.23 -30.08
C TYR A 133 -6.24 17.42 -31.60
N CYS A 134 -7.37 17.78 -32.21
CA CYS A 134 -7.41 18.21 -33.60
C CYS A 134 -7.64 19.71 -33.65
N LEU A 135 -6.71 20.46 -34.28
CA LEU A 135 -6.74 21.92 -34.35
C LEU A 135 -6.95 22.58 -32.98
N GLY A 136 -6.26 22.04 -31.96
CA GLY A 136 -6.33 22.53 -30.58
C GLY A 136 -7.60 22.12 -29.80
N ARG A 137 -8.51 21.33 -30.38
CA ARG A 137 -9.71 20.83 -29.70
C ARG A 137 -9.55 19.37 -29.32
N LEU A 138 -9.79 19.06 -28.05
CA LEU A 138 -9.81 17.69 -27.54
C LEU A 138 -10.85 16.85 -28.30
N ARG A 139 -10.45 15.65 -28.68
CA ARG A 139 -11.26 14.63 -29.34
C ARG A 139 -11.24 13.40 -28.44
N GLY A 140 -12.41 13.04 -27.91
CA GLY A 140 -12.56 11.93 -26.98
C GLY A 140 -12.37 12.32 -25.52
N PRO A 141 -12.18 11.34 -24.62
CA PRO A 141 -11.98 11.59 -23.20
C PRO A 141 -10.61 12.20 -22.95
N ALA A 142 -10.52 13.07 -21.94
CA ALA A 142 -9.24 13.49 -21.40
C ALA A 142 -8.57 12.33 -20.66
N ILE A 143 -7.25 12.34 -20.59
CA ILE A 143 -6.50 11.35 -19.81
C ILE A 143 -6.82 11.48 -18.32
N ASP A 144 -7.28 10.39 -17.71
CA ASP A 144 -7.33 10.24 -16.26
C ASP A 144 -6.03 9.58 -15.77
N ARG A 145 -5.04 10.42 -15.46
CA ARG A 145 -3.72 9.96 -14.98
C ARG A 145 -3.81 9.15 -13.68
N ALA A 146 -4.82 9.42 -12.83
CA ALA A 146 -5.01 8.67 -11.61
C ALA A 146 -5.53 7.25 -11.92
N GLN A 147 -6.46 7.13 -12.86
CA GLN A 147 -6.94 5.84 -13.35
C GLN A 147 -5.82 5.04 -14.02
N VAL A 148 -5.04 5.64 -14.93
CA VAL A 148 -3.90 4.96 -15.58
C VAL A 148 -2.88 4.48 -14.55
N SER A 149 -2.57 5.31 -13.54
CA SER A 149 -1.69 4.90 -12.43
C SER A 149 -2.28 3.74 -11.61
N LYS A 150 -3.59 3.73 -11.39
CA LYS A 150 -4.28 2.67 -10.64
C LYS A 150 -4.25 1.35 -11.42
N GLU A 151 -4.63 1.39 -12.71
CA GLU A 151 -4.67 0.24 -13.60
C GLU A 151 -3.31 -0.38 -13.88
N ALA A 152 -2.25 0.44 -13.97
CA ALA A 152 -0.88 -0.05 -14.10
C ALA A 152 -0.46 -0.91 -12.91
N THR A 153 -1.09 -0.72 -11.74
CA THR A 153 -0.78 -1.45 -10.51
C THR A 153 -1.76 -2.56 -10.17
N ARG A 154 -2.69 -2.91 -11.08
CA ARG A 154 -3.82 -3.82 -10.83
C ARG A 154 -3.43 -5.19 -10.26
N ASP A 155 -2.29 -5.74 -10.68
CA ASP A 155 -1.80 -7.05 -10.24
C ASP A 155 -0.67 -6.93 -9.19
N THR A 156 -0.72 -5.85 -8.40
CA THR A 156 0.28 -5.57 -7.35
C THR A 156 -0.36 -5.34 -5.98
N SER A 157 0.47 -5.36 -4.93
CA SER A 157 0.07 -5.01 -3.56
C SER A 157 -0.49 -3.59 -3.44
N ARG A 158 -0.13 -2.66 -4.34
CA ARG A 158 -0.69 -1.30 -4.33
C ARG A 158 -2.19 -1.30 -4.66
N TRP A 159 -2.63 -2.13 -5.59
CA TRP A 159 -4.05 -2.24 -5.94
C TRP A 159 -4.89 -2.76 -4.78
N VAL A 160 -4.41 -3.81 -4.11
CA VAL A 160 -5.04 -4.35 -2.90
C VAL A 160 -5.14 -3.26 -1.84
N ALA A 161 -4.04 -2.52 -1.60
CA ALA A 161 -4.02 -1.46 -0.60
C ALA A 161 -4.99 -0.32 -0.94
N GLN A 162 -5.04 0.11 -2.20
CA GLN A 162 -5.95 1.17 -2.67
C GLN A 162 -7.43 0.77 -2.52
N ASN A 163 -7.79 -0.49 -2.75
CA ASN A 163 -9.18 -0.94 -2.65
C ASN A 163 -9.63 -1.18 -1.20
N ALA A 164 -8.70 -1.53 -0.30
CA ALA A 164 -9.03 -1.74 1.12
C ALA A 164 -9.13 -0.44 1.93
N LEU A 165 -8.34 0.58 1.60
CA LEU A 165 -8.25 1.84 2.35
C LEU A 165 -9.61 2.51 2.63
N PRO A 166 -10.54 2.66 1.66
CA PRO A 166 -11.84 3.26 1.92
C PRO A 166 -12.67 2.51 2.97
N GLY A 167 -12.59 1.17 2.98
CA GLY A 167 -13.29 0.34 3.97
C GLY A 167 -12.69 0.52 5.37
N LEU A 168 -11.36 0.53 5.47
CA LEU A 168 -10.65 0.78 6.73
C LEU A 168 -10.94 2.18 7.29
N GLN A 169 -10.93 3.20 6.44
CA GLN A 169 -11.26 4.58 6.81
C GLN A 169 -12.71 4.72 7.27
N SER A 170 -13.65 4.05 6.59
CA SER A 170 -15.07 4.05 6.97
C SER A 170 -15.28 3.36 8.32
N ALA A 171 -14.61 2.23 8.55
CA ALA A 171 -14.63 1.53 9.83
C ALA A 171 -14.00 2.37 10.98
N ARG A 172 -13.10 3.30 10.64
CA ARG A 172 -12.50 4.23 11.61
C ARG A 172 -13.42 5.39 11.95
N ALA A 173 -14.13 5.93 10.97
CA ALA A 173 -15.05 7.05 11.12
C ALA A 173 -16.38 6.65 11.79
N GLY A 174 -16.79 5.38 11.70
CA GLY A 174 -17.99 4.84 12.35
C GLY A 174 -17.84 4.50 13.85
N ARG A 175 -16.73 4.88 14.48
CA ARG A 175 -16.45 4.72 15.92
C ARG A 175 -16.16 6.07 16.55
#